data_AF-A0AAP2EZS1-F1
#
_entry.id   AF-A0AAP2EZS1-F1
#
_cell.length_a   1.000
_cell.length_b   1.000
_cell.length_c   1.000
_cell.angle_alpha   90.00
_cell.angle_beta   90.00
_cell.angle_gamma   90.00
#
_symmetry.space_group_name_H-M   'P 1'
#
loop_
_entity.id
_entity.type
_entity.pdbx_description
1 polymer ?
#
loop_
_entity_poly.entity_id
_entity_poly.type
_entity_poly.pdbx_seq_one_letter_code
_entity_poly.pdbx_strand_id
1 'polypeptide(L)'
;MSERVVFSQLSRKFIDENDATPDAAQQVVYYSLAIGHHLGVIDCLEAALSCPWQEYLAWIGTLEAGSTARRKMEGVPKYGEIVIDSNHIAMLANAFDAALAVQSPEQQVWSKTVLSMLHDIHQESAIYLMVRRIRD
;
A
#
# COMPACT_ATOMS: atom_id res chain seq x y z
N MET A 1 -14.91 17.99 4.83
CA MET A 1 -14.33 16.95 3.96
C MET A 1 -12.95 16.65 4.46
N SER A 2 -12.73 15.45 4.99
CA SER A 2 -11.42 15.01 5.45
C SER A 2 -10.76 14.19 4.36
N GLU A 3 -9.58 14.63 3.92
CA GLU A 3 -8.79 13.89 2.95
C GLU A 3 -7.63 13.19 3.64
N ARG A 4 -7.42 11.93 3.30
CA ARG A 4 -6.34 11.12 3.86
C ARG A 4 -5.72 10.20 2.82
N VAL A 5 -4.50 9.76 3.09
CA VAL A 5 -3.85 8.71 2.32
C VAL A 5 -3.82 7.45 3.18
N VAL A 6 -4.15 6.32 2.57
CA VAL A 6 -4.13 5.00 3.21
C VAL A 6 -3.22 4.08 2.42
N PHE A 7 -2.34 3.39 3.12
CA PHE A 7 -1.50 2.32 2.61
C PHE A 7 -2.11 0.99 3.06
N SER A 8 -2.41 0.13 2.11
CA SER A 8 -2.96 -1.20 2.35
C SER A 8 -2.02 -2.25 1.77
N GLN A 9 -1.73 -3.27 2.58
CA GLN A 9 -0.93 -4.41 2.15
C GLN A 9 -1.85 -5.47 1.56
N LEU A 10 -1.53 -5.89 0.34
CA LEU A 10 -2.30 -6.83 -0.45
C LEU A 10 -1.45 -8.09 -0.65
N SER A 11 -1.87 -9.21 -0.08
CA SER A 11 -1.25 -10.51 -0.35
C SER A 11 -1.99 -11.19 -1.51
N ARG A 12 -1.24 -11.83 -2.43
CA ARG A 12 -1.77 -12.49 -3.65
C ARG A 12 -2.78 -13.62 -3.40
N LYS A 13 -3.11 -13.96 -2.15
CA LYS A 13 -4.00 -15.10 -1.83
C LYS A 13 -5.43 -15.01 -2.40
N PHE A 14 -5.82 -13.89 -3.04
CA PHE A 14 -7.15 -13.70 -3.65
C PHE A 14 -7.17 -13.27 -5.12
N ILE A 15 -6.03 -13.19 -5.81
CA ILE A 15 -6.03 -13.11 -7.27
C ILE A 15 -5.71 -14.51 -7.79
N ASP A 16 -6.66 -15.42 -7.63
CA ASP A 16 -6.65 -16.65 -8.42
C ASP A 16 -6.91 -16.21 -9.86
N GLU A 17 -5.86 -16.26 -10.69
CA GLU A 17 -6.00 -16.24 -12.14
C GLU A 17 -6.79 -17.50 -12.51
N ASN A 18 -8.11 -17.32 -12.54
CA ASN A 18 -9.06 -18.36 -12.85
C ASN A 18 -8.90 -18.79 -14.32
N ASP A 19 -7.99 -19.73 -14.57
CA ASP A 19 -7.95 -20.52 -15.81
C ASP A 19 -8.39 -21.98 -15.58
N ALA A 20 -8.96 -22.30 -14.42
CA ALA A 20 -9.37 -23.67 -14.11
C ALA A 20 -10.56 -23.83 -13.14
N THR A 21 -11.50 -22.87 -13.03
CA THR A 21 -12.71 -23.09 -12.21
C THR A 21 -13.82 -23.74 -13.04
N PRO A 22 -14.30 -24.95 -12.68
CA PRO A 22 -15.44 -25.57 -13.34
C PRO A 22 -16.72 -24.74 -13.15
N ASP A 23 -17.56 -24.65 -14.19
CA ASP A 23 -18.79 -23.82 -14.25
C ASP A 23 -19.76 -24.03 -13.07
N ALA A 24 -19.69 -25.18 -12.38
CA ALA A 24 -20.56 -25.50 -11.24
C ALA A 24 -20.18 -24.81 -9.91
N ALA A 25 -19.01 -24.16 -9.80
CA ALA A 25 -18.51 -23.58 -8.55
C ALA A 25 -18.58 -22.04 -8.49
N GLN A 26 -19.03 -21.37 -9.56
CA GLN A 26 -19.13 -19.90 -9.59
C GLN A 26 -20.13 -19.34 -8.56
N GLN A 27 -21.15 -20.11 -8.16
CA GLN A 27 -22.18 -19.64 -7.23
C GLN A 27 -21.81 -19.75 -5.74
N VAL A 28 -20.73 -20.43 -5.38
CA VAL A 28 -20.31 -20.56 -3.97
C VAL A 28 -19.42 -19.39 -3.55
N VAL A 29 -18.65 -18.81 -4.48
CA VAL A 29 -17.76 -17.67 -4.22
C VAL A 29 -18.55 -16.40 -3.88
N TYR A 30 -19.71 -16.19 -4.51
CA TYR A 30 -20.53 -15.00 -4.27
C TYR A 30 -21.23 -15.00 -2.89
N TYR A 31 -21.49 -16.17 -2.31
CA TYR A 31 -22.25 -16.28 -1.06
C TYR A 31 -21.40 -16.05 0.20
N SER A 32 -20.07 -16.11 0.09
CA SER A 32 -19.16 -15.75 1.19
C SER A 32 -18.98 -14.24 1.38
N LEU A 33 -19.40 -13.43 0.40
CA LEU A 33 -19.31 -11.97 0.45
C LEU A 33 -20.37 -11.33 1.38
N ALA A 34 -21.41 -12.08 1.74
CA ALA A 34 -22.61 -11.50 2.37
C ALA A 34 -22.78 -11.80 3.87
N ILE A 35 -21.97 -12.65 4.50
CA ILE A 35 -22.12 -12.98 5.93
C ILE A 35 -20.77 -12.86 6.63
N GLY A 36 -20.52 -11.66 7.17
CA GLY A 36 -19.40 -11.41 8.07
C GLY A 36 -19.55 -12.21 9.37
N HIS A 37 -18.94 -13.40 9.43
CA HIS A 37 -18.46 -14.00 10.68
C HIS A 37 -17.62 -15.26 10.41
N HIS A 38 -16.31 -15.15 10.68
CA HIS A 38 -15.34 -16.22 10.94
C HIS A 38 -15.44 -17.54 10.13
N LEU A 39 -14.94 -17.55 8.89
CA LEU A 39 -14.31 -18.72 8.24
C LEU A 39 -13.53 -18.31 6.97
N GLY A 40 -12.21 -18.22 7.09
CA GLY A 40 -11.26 -18.56 6.00
C GLY A 40 -10.88 -17.54 4.93
N VAL A 41 -11.47 -16.34 4.88
CA VAL A 41 -11.02 -15.23 4.01
C VAL A 41 -10.59 -14.09 4.93
N ILE A 42 -9.29 -14.01 5.18
CA ILE A 42 -8.69 -12.94 5.99
C ILE A 42 -8.70 -11.68 5.14
N ASP A 43 -9.17 -10.57 5.70
CA ASP A 43 -9.14 -9.23 5.11
C ASP A 43 -7.75 -8.90 4.58
N CYS A 44 -7.51 -9.16 3.29
CA CYS A 44 -6.23 -8.90 2.63
C CYS A 44 -6.01 -7.42 2.31
N LEU A 45 -6.72 -6.52 3.01
CA LEU A 45 -6.75 -5.07 2.80
C LEU A 45 -6.57 -4.33 4.14
N GLU A 46 -5.70 -4.84 5.02
CA GLU A 46 -5.40 -4.18 6.27
C GLU A 46 -4.72 -2.82 5.99
N ALA A 47 -5.31 -1.75 6.52
CA ALA A 47 -4.74 -0.41 6.45
C ALA A 47 -3.54 -0.32 7.39
N ALA A 48 -2.35 -0.58 6.86
CA ALA A 48 -1.10 -0.60 7.60
C ALA A 48 -0.62 0.80 8.01
N LEU A 49 -1.01 1.84 7.26
CA LEU A 49 -0.67 3.23 7.55
C LEU A 49 -1.77 4.17 7.02
N SER A 50 -2.19 5.15 7.83
CA SER A 50 -3.01 6.27 7.36
C SER A 50 -2.44 7.60 7.86
N CYS A 51 -2.38 8.58 6.97
CA CYS A 51 -1.96 9.94 7.31
C CYS A 51 -2.85 11.00 6.62
N PRO A 52 -2.98 12.21 7.21
CA PRO A 52 -3.72 13.31 6.59
C PRO A 52 -3.11 13.73 5.24
N TRP A 53 -3.95 14.21 4.32
CA TRP A 53 -3.51 14.60 2.97
C TRP A 53 -2.36 15.62 2.95
N GLN A 54 -2.47 16.68 3.75
CA GLN A 54 -1.45 17.73 3.78
C GLN A 54 -0.12 17.20 4.34
N GLU A 55 -0.19 16.38 5.37
CA GLU A 55 0.99 15.76 5.98
C GLU A 55 1.66 14.75 5.04
N TYR A 56 0.88 14.02 4.25
CA TYR A 56 1.41 13.17 3.19
C TYR A 56 2.23 13.97 2.17
N LEU A 57 1.72 15.12 1.72
CA LEU A 57 2.43 15.99 0.78
C LEU A 57 3.73 16.55 1.38
N ALA A 58 3.69 16.99 2.64
CA ALA A 58 4.86 17.46 3.36
C ALA A 58 5.90 16.34 3.52
N TRP A 59 5.44 15.13 3.84
CA TRP A 59 6.28 13.96 4.03
C TRP A 59 6.99 13.52 2.74
N ILE A 60 6.28 13.36 1.62
CA ILE A 60 6.92 13.04 0.33
C ILE A 60 7.82 14.17 -0.17
N GLY A 61 7.58 15.41 0.28
CA GLY A 61 8.42 16.56 0.02
C GLY A 61 9.82 16.45 0.62
N THR A 62 10.00 15.60 1.65
CA THR A 62 11.31 15.31 2.26
C THR A 62 12.19 14.40 1.40
N LEU A 63 11.60 13.69 0.44
CA LEU A 63 12.35 12.86 -0.51
C LEU A 63 13.15 13.75 -1.48
N GLU A 64 14.29 13.25 -1.91
CA GLU A 64 15.18 13.95 -2.85
C GLU A 64 14.42 14.44 -4.08
N ALA A 65 14.54 15.74 -4.37
CA ALA A 65 13.85 16.38 -5.47
C ALA A 65 14.26 15.76 -6.81
N GLY A 66 13.28 15.44 -7.67
CA GLY A 66 13.52 14.83 -8.98
C GLY A 66 13.86 13.32 -8.97
N SER A 67 14.06 12.72 -7.78
CA SER A 67 14.29 11.29 -7.65
C SER A 67 13.13 10.46 -8.21
N THR A 68 13.42 9.22 -8.63
CA THR A 68 12.39 8.27 -9.07
C THR A 68 11.44 7.91 -7.93
N ALA A 69 11.95 7.83 -6.69
CA ALA A 69 11.17 7.52 -5.50
C ALA A 69 10.13 8.60 -5.22
N ARG A 70 10.55 9.87 -5.26
CA ARG A 70 9.62 11.00 -5.12
C ARG A 70 8.57 11.01 -6.21
N ARG A 71 8.97 10.83 -7.48
CA ARG A 71 8.03 10.74 -8.62
C ARG A 71 7.00 9.62 -8.46
N LYS A 72 7.39 8.48 -7.89
CA LYS A 72 6.47 7.37 -7.61
C LYS A 72 5.42 7.79 -6.59
N MET A 73 5.83 8.39 -5.47
CA MET A 73 4.91 8.84 -4.42
C MET A 73 4.02 10.01 -4.88
N GLU A 74 4.55 10.91 -5.71
CA GLU A 74 3.78 11.96 -6.40
C GLU A 74 2.72 11.40 -7.37
N GLY A 75 2.72 10.09 -7.64
CA GLY A 75 1.64 9.42 -8.34
C GLY A 75 0.30 9.49 -7.59
N VAL A 76 0.29 9.49 -6.24
CA VAL A 76 -0.95 9.59 -5.46
C VAL A 76 -1.71 10.90 -5.72
N PRO A 77 -1.09 12.10 -5.62
CA PRO A 77 -1.78 13.35 -5.99
C PRO A 77 -2.21 13.40 -7.45
N LYS A 78 -1.48 12.73 -8.35
CA LYS A 78 -1.73 12.79 -9.79
C LYS A 78 -2.84 11.85 -10.26
N TYR A 79 -2.90 10.64 -9.72
CA TYR A 79 -3.78 9.57 -10.19
C TYR A 79 -4.81 9.13 -9.15
N GLY A 80 -4.70 9.60 -7.90
CA GLY A 80 -5.55 9.17 -6.78
C GLY A 80 -5.03 7.93 -6.07
N GLU A 81 -4.31 7.06 -6.79
CA GLU A 81 -3.71 5.84 -6.23
C GLU A 81 -2.44 5.40 -6.96
N ILE A 82 -1.64 4.59 -6.27
CA ILE A 82 -0.47 3.90 -6.83
C ILE A 82 -0.36 2.48 -6.26
N VAL A 83 0.32 1.62 -7.02
CA VAL A 83 0.76 0.29 -6.57
C VAL A 83 2.28 0.31 -6.37
N ILE A 84 2.75 -0.26 -5.27
CA ILE A 84 4.17 -0.49 -4.96
C ILE A 84 4.37 -2.00 -4.85
N ASP A 85 5.20 -2.56 -5.72
CA ASP A 85 5.55 -3.97 -5.76
C ASP A 85 7.05 -4.19 -5.52
N SER A 86 7.51 -5.43 -5.69
CA SER A 86 8.91 -5.82 -5.51
C SER A 86 9.92 -5.01 -6.35
N ASN A 87 9.52 -4.47 -7.51
CA ASN A 87 10.38 -3.66 -8.36
C ASN A 87 10.70 -2.29 -7.76
N HIS A 88 9.91 -1.84 -6.78
CA HIS A 88 10.03 -0.51 -6.19
C HIS A 88 10.79 -0.51 -4.86
N ILE A 89 11.05 -1.69 -4.27
CA ILE A 89 11.62 -1.82 -2.92
C ILE A 89 12.93 -1.05 -2.80
N ALA A 90 13.92 -1.36 -3.64
CA ALA A 90 15.26 -0.81 -3.49
C ALA A 90 15.27 0.72 -3.60
N MET A 91 14.56 1.29 -4.58
CA MET A 91 14.51 2.74 -4.76
C MET A 91 13.76 3.45 -3.63
N LEU A 92 12.66 2.88 -3.12
CA LEU A 92 11.88 3.49 -2.05
C LEU A 92 12.57 3.35 -0.70
N ALA A 93 13.14 2.18 -0.39
CA ALA A 93 13.83 1.94 0.87
C ALA A 93 15.01 2.90 1.05
N ASN A 94 15.85 3.05 0.03
CA ASN A 94 16.98 3.98 0.06
C ASN A 94 16.52 5.44 0.24
N ALA A 95 15.45 5.85 -0.46
CA ALA A 95 14.96 7.22 -0.38
C ALA A 95 14.33 7.55 0.98
N PHE A 96 13.53 6.64 1.54
CA PHE A 96 12.93 6.84 2.86
C PHE A 96 13.96 6.77 3.99
N ASP A 97 14.94 5.87 3.91
CA ASP A 97 16.02 5.78 4.89
C ASP A 97 16.87 7.07 4.91
N ALA A 98 17.28 7.56 3.74
CA ALA A 98 18.02 8.81 3.62
C ALA A 98 17.22 10.03 4.13
N ALA A 99 15.91 10.04 3.91
CA ALA A 99 15.04 11.14 4.34
C ALA A 99 14.80 11.18 5.85
N LEU A 100 15.07 10.10 6.61
CA LEU A 100 14.86 10.05 8.07
C LEU A 100 15.57 11.21 8.80
N ALA A 101 16.74 11.62 8.33
CA ALA A 101 17.55 12.66 8.95
C ALA A 101 16.90 14.06 8.93
N VAL A 102 16.02 14.32 7.97
CA VAL A 102 15.35 15.63 7.79
C VAL A 102 13.86 15.60 8.15
N GLN A 103 13.34 14.42 8.49
CA GLN A 103 11.93 14.20 8.81
C GLN A 103 11.59 14.55 10.25
N SER A 104 10.36 15.01 10.47
CA SER A 104 9.79 15.16 11.81
C SER A 104 9.64 13.80 12.51
N PRO A 105 9.50 13.75 13.85
CA PRO A 105 9.28 12.49 14.56
C PRO A 105 8.09 11.68 14.04
N GLU A 106 7.00 12.36 13.67
CA GLU A 106 5.81 11.73 13.09
C GLU A 106 6.09 11.14 11.70
N GLN A 107 6.78 11.89 10.84
CA GLN A 107 7.20 11.42 9.52
C GLN A 107 8.16 10.24 9.60
N GLN A 108 9.05 10.21 10.60
CA GLN A 108 9.93 9.08 10.83
C GLN A 108 9.16 7.80 11.21
N VAL A 109 8.07 7.93 11.98
CA VAL A 109 7.18 6.79 12.27
C VAL A 109 6.62 6.24 10.95
N TRP A 110 6.09 7.10 10.08
CA TRP A 110 5.55 6.68 8.79
C TRP A 110 6.59 6.06 7.86
N SER A 111 7.79 6.65 7.77
CA SER A 111 8.90 6.11 6.99
C SER A 111 9.32 4.73 7.50
N LYS A 112 9.42 4.54 8.82
CA LYS A 112 9.74 3.23 9.41
C LYS A 112 8.65 2.20 9.15
N THR A 113 7.38 2.58 9.21
CA THR A 113 6.26 1.70 8.82
C THR A 113 6.37 1.29 7.36
N VAL A 114 6.63 2.23 6.44
CA VAL A 114 6.85 1.91 5.02
C VAL A 114 8.05 1.00 4.82
N LEU A 115 9.18 1.27 5.47
CA LEU A 115 10.36 0.42 5.40
C LEU A 115 10.08 -1.01 5.87
N SER A 116 9.29 -1.18 6.93
CA SER A 116 8.83 -2.49 7.39
C SER A 116 7.97 -3.18 6.32
N MET A 117 6.99 -2.49 5.75
CA MET A 117 6.14 -3.06 4.69
C MET A 117 6.95 -3.43 3.43
N LEU A 118 7.94 -2.61 3.04
CA LEU A 118 8.85 -2.93 1.94
C LEU A 118 9.71 -4.15 2.23
N HIS A 119 10.12 -4.33 3.49
CA HIS A 119 10.81 -5.55 3.92
C HIS A 119 9.91 -6.78 3.78
N ASP A 120 8.63 -6.67 4.15
CA ASP A 120 7.67 -7.78 4.01
C ASP A 120 7.47 -8.16 2.54
N ILE A 121 7.34 -7.19 1.63
CA ILE A 121 7.30 -7.46 0.17
C ILE A 121 8.60 -8.11 -0.32
N HIS A 122 9.74 -7.77 0.28
CA HIS A 122 11.02 -8.38 -0.08
C HIS A 122 11.07 -9.87 0.30
N GLN A 123 10.56 -10.22 1.48
CA GLN A 123 10.49 -11.61 1.96
C GLN A 123 9.44 -12.42 1.19
N GLU A 124 8.29 -11.81 0.90
CA GLU A 124 7.20 -12.43 0.16
C GLU A 124 6.85 -11.60 -1.07
N SER A 125 7.50 -11.90 -2.20
CA SER A 125 7.33 -11.17 -3.47
C SER A 125 5.90 -11.18 -4.05
N ALA A 126 5.01 -12.00 -3.50
CA ALA A 126 3.60 -12.04 -3.82
C ALA A 126 2.78 -10.94 -3.12
N ILE A 127 3.39 -10.17 -2.22
CA ILE A 127 2.76 -9.02 -1.56
C ILE A 127 2.97 -7.76 -2.41
N TYR A 128 1.99 -6.86 -2.43
CA TYR A 128 2.15 -5.51 -2.94
C TYR A 128 1.43 -4.50 -2.04
N LEU A 129 1.83 -3.23 -2.09
CA LEU A 129 1.16 -2.15 -1.37
C LEU A 129 0.31 -1.33 -2.32
N MET A 130 -0.91 -1.05 -1.91
CA MET A 130 -1.80 -0.10 -2.56
C MET A 130 -1.89 1.16 -1.72
N VAL A 131 -1.59 2.31 -2.33
CA VAL A 131 -1.62 3.61 -1.65
C VAL A 131 -2.69 4.46 -2.30
N ARG A 132 -3.71 4.85 -1.56
CA ARG A 132 -4.90 5.56 -2.08
C ARG A 132 -5.20 6.82 -1.31
N ARG A 133 -5.63 7.85 -2.05
CA ARG A 133 -6.26 9.04 -1.48
C ARG A 133 -7.75 8.77 -1.28
N ILE A 134 -8.21 8.94 -0.05
CA ILE A 134 -9.62 8.82 0.34
C ILE A 134 -10.18 10.20 0.66
N ARG A 135 -11.41 10.47 0.24
CA ARG A 135 -12.17 11.69 0.53
C ARG A 135 -13.47 11.28 1.24
N ASP A 136 -13.62 11.71 2.48
CA ASP A 136 -14.88 11.66 3.25
C ASP A 136 -15.68 12.96 3.09
#